data_AF-A0A8X6XJ26-F1
#
_entry.id   AF-A0A8X6XJ26-F1
#
_cell.length_a   1.000
_cell.length_b   1.000
_cell.length_c   1.000
_cell.angle_alpha   90.00
_cell.angle_beta   90.00
_cell.angle_gamma   90.00
#
_symmetry.space_group_name_H-M   'P 1'
#
loop_
_entity.id
_entity.type
_entity.pdbx_description
1 polymer ?
#
loop_
_entity_poly.entity_id
_entity_poly.type
_entity_poly.pdbx_seq_one_letter_code
_entity_poly.pdbx_strand_id
1 'polypeptide(L)'
;MRGSAIDYVAKLGDTIEKNEWKYSYSESLEDLLADPVAMIMPAKGVAFFLGNPPIIDIKVSEDYFQFFYPAIALKKGFCCSERLNTVLSNINSAGLYNKWLDEISFVAFLRKRLEMQHEEPQLQLTSQDLKLAFFTLCFGYALAFLAFLGEILTPKQFDIFSS
;
A
#
# COMPACT_ATOMS: atom_id res chain seq x y z
N MET A 1 -33.77 -1.05 23.77
CA MET A 1 -34.23 -2.30 23.11
C MET A 1 -33.14 -3.34 23.27
N ARG A 2 -33.38 -4.42 24.02
CA ARG A 2 -32.45 -5.57 24.12
C ARG A 2 -32.90 -6.61 23.09
N GLY A 3 -32.44 -6.46 21.84
CA GLY A 3 -32.43 -7.58 20.90
C GLY A 3 -31.28 -8.51 21.27
N SER A 4 -31.48 -9.82 21.15
CA SER A 4 -30.38 -10.77 21.32
C SER A 4 -29.31 -10.51 20.25
N ALA A 5 -28.05 -10.85 20.50
CA ALA A 5 -26.98 -10.68 19.51
C ALA A 5 -27.31 -11.35 18.16
N ILE A 6 -28.09 -12.42 18.20
CA ILE A 6 -28.59 -13.16 17.04
C ILE A 6 -29.55 -12.30 16.20
N ASP A 7 -30.45 -11.56 16.83
CA ASP A 7 -31.39 -10.66 16.12
C ASP A 7 -30.66 -9.53 15.39
N TYR A 8 -29.54 -9.06 15.97
CA TYR A 8 -28.72 -8.03 15.35
C TYR A 8 -27.98 -8.56 14.12
N VAL A 9 -27.37 -9.76 14.22
CA VAL A 9 -26.68 -10.40 13.10
C VAL A 9 -27.64 -10.75 11.96
N ALA A 10 -28.83 -11.26 12.29
CA ALA A 10 -29.86 -11.53 11.29
C ALA A 10 -30.28 -10.25 10.55
N LYS A 11 -30.59 -9.19 11.29
CA LYS A 11 -30.94 -7.89 10.71
C LYS A 11 -29.82 -7.28 9.87
N LEU A 12 -28.56 -7.47 10.28
CA LEU A 12 -27.40 -7.03 9.51
C LEU A 12 -27.30 -7.80 8.19
N GLY A 13 -27.49 -9.13 8.21
CA GLY A 13 -27.54 -9.97 7.01
C GLY A 13 -28.62 -9.51 6.03
N ASP A 14 -29.84 -9.30 6.52
CA ASP A 14 -30.96 -8.80 5.69
C ASP A 14 -30.66 -7.43 5.07
N THR A 15 -29.95 -6.57 5.81
CA THR A 15 -29.57 -5.23 5.34
C THR A 15 -28.51 -5.30 4.24
N ILE A 16 -27.50 -6.17 4.40
CA ILE A 16 -26.46 -6.41 3.39
C ILE A 16 -27.08 -6.90 2.09
N GLU A 17 -28.01 -7.87 2.18
CA GLU A 17 -28.68 -8.42 1.01
C GLU A 17 -29.55 -7.38 0.31
N LYS A 18 -30.38 -6.65 1.07
CA LYS A 18 -31.27 -5.62 0.53
C LYS A 18 -30.53 -4.48 -0.18
N ASN A 19 -29.38 -4.08 0.35
CA ASN A 19 -28.61 -2.96 -0.19
C ASN A 19 -27.55 -3.40 -1.21
N GLU A 20 -27.48 -4.69 -1.53
CA GLU A 20 -26.46 -5.27 -2.41
C GLU A 20 -25.03 -4.84 -2.05
N TRP A 21 -24.71 -4.81 -0.74
CA TRP A 21 -23.36 -4.51 -0.23
C TRP A 21 -22.41 -5.69 -0.48
N LYS A 22 -22.17 -5.98 -1.75
CA LYS A 22 -21.28 -7.01 -2.27
C LYS A 22 -20.22 -6.29 -3.07
N TYR A 23 -18.95 -6.56 -2.79
CA TYR A 23 -17.84 -6.04 -3.58
C TYR A 23 -17.47 -7.04 -4.66
N SER A 24 -17.17 -6.56 -5.86
CA SER A 24 -16.56 -7.39 -6.90
C SER A 24 -15.06 -7.52 -6.68
N TYR A 25 -14.48 -8.67 -7.02
CA TYR A 25 -13.01 -8.85 -7.03
C TYR A 25 -12.28 -7.89 -7.97
N SER A 26 -13.00 -7.26 -8.90
CA SER A 26 -12.46 -6.27 -9.84
C SER A 26 -12.40 -4.84 -9.30
N GLU A 27 -13.03 -4.56 -8.15
CA GLU A 27 -12.97 -3.23 -7.54
C GLU A 27 -11.64 -3.02 -6.82
N SER A 28 -11.09 -1.82 -6.93
CA SER A 28 -9.87 -1.46 -6.22
C SER A 28 -10.14 -1.50 -4.72
N LEU A 29 -9.47 -2.43 -4.05
CA LEU A 29 -9.56 -2.61 -2.61
C LEU A 29 -9.09 -1.37 -1.84
N GLU A 30 -8.30 -0.50 -2.48
CA GLU A 30 -7.82 0.76 -1.90
C GLU A 30 -8.89 1.84 -1.93
N ASP A 31 -9.70 1.92 -2.99
CA ASP A 31 -10.84 2.84 -3.08
C ASP A 31 -11.92 2.49 -2.06
N LEU A 32 -12.12 1.19 -1.80
CA LEU A 32 -13.06 0.67 -0.80
C LEU A 32 -12.65 0.96 0.65
N LEU A 33 -11.36 1.21 0.91
CA LEU A 33 -10.83 1.50 2.25
C LEU A 33 -10.59 2.99 2.50
N ALA A 34 -10.85 3.86 1.51
CA ALA A 34 -10.81 5.31 1.69
C ALA A 34 -11.96 5.82 2.60
N ASP A 35 -13.08 5.08 2.62
CA ASP A 35 -14.20 5.29 3.53
C ASP A 35 -14.04 4.45 4.82
N PRO A 36 -14.64 4.85 5.95
CA PRO A 36 -14.60 4.10 7.21
C PRO A 36 -15.48 2.84 7.15
N VAL A 37 -15.12 1.91 6.27
CA VAL A 37 -15.84 0.67 5.98
C VAL A 37 -15.16 -0.49 6.70
N ALA A 38 -15.97 -1.37 7.30
CA ALA A 38 -15.49 -2.64 7.82
C ALA A 38 -15.65 -3.72 6.74
N MET A 39 -14.54 -4.34 6.34
CA MET A 39 -14.55 -5.40 5.33
C MET A 39 -14.36 -6.78 5.96
N ILE A 40 -15.18 -7.74 5.52
CA ILE A 40 -15.08 -9.14 5.95
C ILE A 40 -14.35 -9.93 4.87
N MET A 41 -13.17 -10.45 5.21
CA MET A 41 -12.38 -11.31 4.34
C MET A 41 -11.48 -12.27 5.14
N PRO A 42 -10.91 -13.32 4.52
CA PRO A 42 -9.91 -14.16 5.18
C PRO A 42 -8.70 -13.35 5.63
N ALA A 43 -8.22 -13.56 6.85
CA ALA A 43 -7.11 -12.78 7.42
C ALA A 43 -5.81 -12.86 6.60
N LYS A 44 -5.47 -14.05 6.07
CA LYS A 44 -4.33 -14.19 5.14
C LYS A 44 -4.61 -13.55 3.77
N GLY A 45 -5.88 -13.39 3.39
CA GLY A 45 -6.29 -12.62 2.22
C GLY A 45 -6.01 -11.12 2.38
N VAL A 46 -6.22 -10.57 3.59
CA VAL A 46 -5.85 -9.18 3.91
C VAL A 46 -4.37 -8.94 3.58
N ALA A 47 -3.50 -9.80 4.11
CA ALA A 47 -2.06 -9.73 3.85
C ALA A 47 -1.70 -9.83 2.36
N PHE A 48 -2.41 -10.69 1.63
CA PHE A 48 -2.17 -10.94 0.21
C PHE A 48 -2.61 -9.77 -0.68
N PHE A 49 -3.77 -9.16 -0.41
CA PHE A 49 -4.35 -8.12 -1.29
C PHE A 49 -3.99 -6.68 -0.89
N LEU A 50 -3.78 -6.45 0.41
CA LEU A 50 -3.49 -5.12 0.97
C LEU A 50 -2.04 -5.00 1.42
N GLY A 51 -1.41 -6.10 1.81
CA GLY A 51 -0.06 -6.11 2.40
C GLY A 51 -0.10 -6.33 3.91
N ASN A 52 1.07 -6.22 4.57
CA ASN A 52 1.18 -6.37 6.01
C ASN A 52 1.51 -5.02 6.69
N PRO A 53 1.06 -4.80 7.94
CA PRO A 53 1.57 -3.72 8.77
C PRO A 53 3.11 -3.80 8.89
N PRO A 54 3.83 -2.68 8.97
CA PRO A 54 3.35 -1.30 9.11
C PRO A 54 3.06 -0.60 7.76
N ILE A 55 3.10 -1.32 6.64
CA ILE A 55 3.02 -0.71 5.29
C ILE A 55 1.62 -0.17 4.99
N ILE A 56 0.60 -0.74 5.64
CA ILE A 56 -0.80 -0.36 5.52
C ILE A 56 -1.40 -0.03 6.88
N ASP A 57 -2.19 1.04 6.94
CA ASP A 57 -2.90 1.49 8.14
C ASP A 57 -4.28 0.81 8.23
N ILE A 58 -4.27 -0.52 8.39
CA ILE A 58 -5.48 -1.29 8.59
C ILE A 58 -5.42 -2.05 9.92
N LYS A 59 -6.56 -2.11 10.60
CA LYS A 59 -6.73 -2.90 11.82
C LYS A 59 -7.51 -4.16 11.50
N VAL A 60 -6.85 -5.31 11.61
CA VAL A 60 -7.51 -6.62 11.50
C VAL A 60 -8.04 -7.01 12.88
N SER A 61 -9.31 -7.41 12.94
CA SER A 61 -9.92 -7.93 14.17
C SER A 61 -9.25 -9.25 14.57
N GLU A 62 -9.03 -9.46 15.87
CA GLU A 62 -8.52 -10.74 16.40
C GLU A 62 -9.59 -11.85 16.41
N ASP A 63 -10.86 -11.46 16.37
CA ASP A 63 -11.99 -12.38 16.29
C ASP A 63 -12.23 -12.84 14.85
N TYR A 64 -12.34 -14.17 14.67
CA TYR A 64 -12.58 -14.80 13.38
C TYR A 64 -14.02 -15.33 13.29
N PHE A 65 -14.74 -14.95 12.22
CA PHE A 65 -16.07 -15.51 11.93
C PHE A 65 -16.01 -16.99 11.54
N GLN A 66 -14.98 -17.39 10.78
CA GLN A 66 -14.83 -18.76 10.30
C GLN A 66 -13.37 -19.04 9.91
N PHE A 67 -12.89 -20.26 10.20
CA PHE A 67 -11.60 -20.75 9.72
C PHE A 67 -11.77 -21.50 8.39
N PHE A 68 -11.03 -21.08 7.37
CA PHE A 68 -10.93 -21.81 6.10
C PHE A 68 -9.56 -22.50 6.04
N TYR A 69 -9.56 -23.83 6.15
CA TYR A 69 -8.36 -24.62 5.93
C TYR A 69 -8.36 -25.13 4.48
N PRO A 70 -7.34 -24.81 3.67
CA PRO A 70 -7.22 -25.40 2.35
C PRO A 70 -7.03 -26.91 2.48
N ALA A 71 -7.84 -27.67 1.74
CA ALA A 71 -7.83 -29.13 1.76
C ALA A 71 -7.51 -29.67 0.35
N ILE A 72 -6.81 -30.79 0.29
CA ILE A 72 -6.54 -31.49 -0.97
C ILE A 72 -7.61 -32.56 -1.17
N ALA A 73 -8.41 -32.40 -2.22
CA ALA A 73 -9.39 -33.40 -2.62
C ALA A 73 -8.72 -34.55 -3.38
N LEU A 74 -8.97 -35.79 -2.97
CA LEU A 74 -8.41 -36.98 -3.59
C LEU A 74 -9.52 -37.86 -4.16
N LYS A 75 -9.30 -38.44 -5.35
CA LYS A 75 -10.22 -39.42 -5.93
C LYS A 75 -10.20 -40.72 -5.11
N LYS A 76 -11.37 -41.38 -5.01
CA LYS A 76 -11.48 -42.70 -4.39
C LYS A 76 -10.52 -43.69 -5.05
N GLY A 77 -9.70 -44.38 -4.26
CA GLY A 77 -8.69 -45.34 -4.74
C GLY A 77 -7.31 -44.73 -5.04
N PHE A 78 -7.07 -43.47 -4.68
CA PHE A 78 -5.74 -42.87 -4.79
C PHE A 78 -4.72 -43.65 -3.94
N CYS A 79 -3.67 -44.16 -4.59
CA CYS A 79 -2.74 -45.14 -4.01
C CYS A 79 -1.76 -44.57 -2.97
N CYS A 80 -1.73 -43.25 -2.76
CA CYS A 80 -0.68 -42.60 -1.96
C CYS A 80 -1.23 -41.57 -0.95
N SER A 81 -2.47 -41.72 -0.49
CA SER A 81 -3.09 -40.77 0.45
C SER A 81 -2.31 -40.66 1.76
N GLU A 82 -1.85 -41.79 2.31
CA GLU A 82 -1.07 -41.82 3.56
C GLU A 82 0.27 -41.10 3.40
N ARG A 83 1.01 -41.41 2.32
CA ARG A 83 2.28 -40.76 2.01
C ARG A 83 2.11 -39.25 1.81
N LEU A 84 1.03 -38.83 1.14
CA LEU A 84 0.71 -37.42 0.97
C LEU A 84 0.47 -36.73 2.31
N ASN A 85 -0.32 -37.35 3.20
CA ASN A 85 -0.59 -36.80 4.52
C ASN A 85 0.68 -36.67 5.36
N THR A 86 1.61 -37.63 5.30
CA THR A 86 2.90 -37.52 5.98
C THR A 86 3.71 -36.34 5.44
N VAL A 87 3.76 -36.16 4.12
CA VAL A 87 4.47 -35.02 3.52
C VAL A 87 3.85 -33.69 3.95
N LEU A 88 2.51 -33.57 3.91
CA LEU A 88 1.81 -32.37 4.35
C LEU A 88 2.07 -32.07 5.83
N SER A 89 2.03 -33.11 6.68
CA SER A 89 2.36 -32.97 8.10
C SER A 89 3.79 -32.46 8.28
N ASN A 90 4.76 -33.02 7.57
CA ASN A 90 6.15 -32.59 7.66
C ASN A 90 6.34 -31.14 7.21
N ILE A 91 5.71 -30.73 6.10
CA ILE A 91 5.75 -29.35 5.60
C ILE A 91 5.16 -28.39 6.65
N ASN A 92 4.04 -28.75 7.25
CA ASN A 92 3.37 -27.93 8.26
C ASN A 92 4.18 -27.85 9.56
N SER A 93 4.68 -28.99 10.06
CA SER A 93 5.51 -29.06 11.26
C SER A 93 6.85 -28.33 11.11
N ALA A 94 7.42 -28.30 9.91
CA ALA A 94 8.62 -27.52 9.61
C ALA A 94 8.33 -26.01 9.46
N GLY A 95 7.08 -25.57 9.54
CA GLY A 95 6.67 -24.17 9.33
C GLY A 95 6.80 -23.71 7.87
N LEU A 96 7.10 -24.62 6.94
CA LEU A 96 7.38 -24.29 5.55
C LEU A 96 6.13 -23.76 4.83
N TYR A 97 4.96 -24.25 5.23
CA TYR A 97 3.67 -23.75 4.73
C TYR A 97 3.46 -22.26 5.04
N ASN A 98 3.71 -21.85 6.28
CA ASN A 98 3.56 -20.44 6.70
C ASN A 98 4.56 -19.55 5.97
N LYS A 99 5.82 -19.99 5.87
CA LYS A 99 6.86 -19.26 5.14
C LYS A 99 6.47 -19.04 3.67
N TRP A 100 5.98 -20.09 3.02
CA TRP A 100 5.56 -20.03 1.62
C TRP A 100 4.38 -19.08 1.41
N LEU A 101 3.38 -19.10 2.29
CA LEU A 101 2.27 -18.14 2.24
C LEU A 101 2.74 -16.69 2.42
N ASP A 102 3.62 -16.44 3.38
CA ASP A 102 4.12 -15.10 3.65
C ASP A 102 4.93 -14.58 2.44
N GLU A 103 5.77 -15.42 1.84
CA GLU A 103 6.53 -15.09 0.63
C GLU A 103 5.62 -14.80 -0.57
N ILE A 104 4.59 -15.62 -0.80
CA ILE A 104 3.61 -15.37 -1.86
C ILE A 104 2.87 -14.06 -1.64
N SER A 105 2.41 -13.81 -0.41
CA SER A 105 1.72 -12.56 -0.08
C SER A 105 2.60 -11.34 -0.30
N PHE A 106 3.88 -11.44 0.07
CA PHE A 106 4.85 -10.37 -0.12
C PHE A 106 5.12 -10.10 -1.61
N VAL A 107 5.34 -11.14 -2.40
CA VAL A 107 5.56 -11.00 -3.86
C VAL A 107 4.32 -10.44 -4.56
N ALA A 108 3.13 -10.92 -4.21
CA ALA A 108 1.87 -10.42 -4.75
C ALA A 108 1.66 -8.94 -4.42
N PHE A 109 1.90 -8.56 -3.16
CA PHE A 109 1.85 -7.17 -2.72
C PHE A 109 2.84 -6.28 -3.48
N LEU A 110 4.11 -6.71 -3.59
CA LEU A 110 5.14 -5.97 -4.32
C LEU A 110 4.76 -5.77 -5.78
N ARG A 111 4.25 -6.81 -6.44
CA ARG A 111 3.81 -6.74 -7.82
C ARG A 111 2.69 -5.70 -7.99
N LYS A 112 1.68 -5.73 -7.13
CA LYS A 112 0.58 -4.75 -7.15
C LYS A 112 1.11 -3.31 -6.98
N ARG A 113 2.05 -3.10 -6.04
CA ARG A 113 2.68 -1.78 -5.83
C ARG A 113 3.47 -1.30 -7.04
N LEU A 114 4.20 -2.20 -7.70
CA LEU A 114 4.96 -1.86 -8.91
C LEU A 114 4.03 -1.53 -10.10
N GLU A 115 2.93 -2.26 -10.23
CA GLU A 115 1.91 -1.98 -11.25
C GLU A 115 1.27 -0.60 -11.01
N MET A 116 0.92 -0.26 -9.77
CA MET A 116 0.41 1.08 -9.42
C MET A 116 1.44 2.20 -9.59
N GLN A 117 2.72 1.94 -9.30
CA GLN A 117 3.77 2.93 -9.51
C GLN A 117 4.06 3.17 -11.01
N HIS A 118 3.81 2.17 -11.87
CA HIS A 118 3.88 2.35 -13.33
C HIS A 118 2.71 3.17 -13.88
N GLU A 119 1.60 3.24 -13.14
CA GLU A 119 0.49 4.16 -13.36
C GLU A 119 0.66 5.48 -12.57
N GLU A 120 1.89 5.94 -12.31
CA GLU A 120 2.05 7.31 -11.84
C GLU A 120 1.45 8.28 -12.88
N PRO A 121 0.63 9.26 -12.43
CA PRO A 121 0.17 10.32 -13.31
C PRO A 121 1.40 10.98 -13.89
N GLN A 122 1.44 11.12 -15.22
CA GLN A 122 2.49 11.87 -15.94
C GLN A 122 2.91 13.03 -15.06
N LEU A 123 4.16 13.03 -14.60
CA LEU A 123 4.71 14.04 -13.70
C LEU A 123 4.51 15.41 -14.37
N GLN A 124 3.36 16.04 -14.13
CA GLN A 124 3.08 17.37 -14.61
C GLN A 124 3.97 18.24 -13.75
N LEU A 125 5.11 18.65 -14.31
CA LEU A 125 5.97 19.66 -13.70
C LEU A 125 5.06 20.83 -13.32
N THR A 126 4.74 20.93 -12.03
CA THR A 126 3.83 21.94 -11.55
C THR A 126 4.57 23.26 -11.72
N SER A 127 3.92 24.22 -12.38
CA SER A 127 4.51 25.53 -12.67
C SER A 127 5.07 26.26 -11.43
N GLN A 128 4.73 25.82 -10.22
CA GLN A 128 5.31 26.28 -8.95
C GLN A 128 6.78 25.89 -8.76
N ASP A 129 7.20 24.68 -9.16
CA ASP A 129 8.59 24.24 -8.97
C ASP A 129 9.54 24.99 -9.92
N LEU A 130 9.05 25.31 -11.12
CA LEU A 130 9.78 26.09 -12.11
C LEU A 130 9.92 27.57 -11.71
N LYS A 131 8.92 28.12 -10.99
CA LYS A 131 8.95 29.51 -10.49
C LYS A 131 10.08 29.74 -9.50
N LEU A 132 10.37 28.77 -8.63
CA LEU A 132 11.47 28.89 -7.67
C LEU A 132 12.83 28.95 -8.36
N ALA A 133 13.03 28.13 -9.40
CA ALA A 133 14.25 28.13 -10.19
C ALA A 133 14.43 29.47 -10.94
N PHE A 134 13.37 29.98 -11.58
CA PHE A 134 13.42 31.28 -12.25
C PHE A 134 13.63 32.44 -11.28
N PHE A 135 13.00 32.42 -10.11
CA PHE A 135 13.17 33.47 -9.10
C PHE A 135 14.61 33.50 -8.56
N THR A 136 15.19 32.34 -8.29
CA THR A 136 16.58 32.21 -7.85
C THR A 136 17.55 32.75 -8.91
N LEU A 137 17.30 32.45 -10.19
CA LEU A 137 18.11 32.92 -11.30
C LEU A 137 18.01 34.44 -11.47
N CYS A 138 16.80 35.01 -11.46
CA CYS A 138 16.59 36.46 -11.50
C CYS A 138 17.25 37.18 -10.32
N PHE A 139 17.15 36.61 -9.12
CA PHE A 139 17.78 37.17 -7.93
C PHE A 139 19.32 37.17 -8.02
N GLY A 140 19.90 36.07 -8.52
CA GLY A 140 21.34 35.97 -8.78
C GLY A 140 21.83 37.01 -9.79
N TYR A 141 21.10 37.21 -10.90
CA TYR A 141 21.44 38.23 -11.89
C TYR A 141 21.30 39.65 -11.34
N ALA A 142 20.28 39.93 -10.52
CA ALA A 142 20.11 41.23 -9.89
C ALA A 142 21.27 41.56 -8.94
N LEU A 143 21.72 40.61 -8.12
CA LEU A 143 22.88 40.78 -7.25
C LEU A 143 24.17 41.00 -8.04
N ALA A 144 24.40 40.23 -9.10
CA ALA A 144 25.57 40.39 -9.96
C ALA A 144 25.58 41.78 -10.64
N PHE A 145 24.43 42.24 -11.13
CA PHE A 145 24.29 43.55 -11.74
C PHE A 145 24.52 44.69 -10.74
N LEU A 146 24.02 44.57 -9.51
CA LEU A 146 24.29 45.53 -8.43
C LEU A 146 25.76 45.56 -8.04
N ALA A 147 26.44 44.40 -7.96
CA ALA A 147 27.87 44.33 -7.70
C ALA A 147 28.68 45.01 -8.81
N PHE A 148 28.34 44.75 -10.07
CA PHE A 148 28.96 45.38 -11.23
C PHE A 148 28.74 46.90 -11.27
N LEU A 149 27.54 47.39 -10.96
CA LEU A 149 27.28 48.82 -10.82
C LEU A 149 28.06 49.43 -9.65
N GLY A 150 28.18 48.70 -8.53
CA GLY A 150 29.03 49.10 -7.41
C GLY A 150 30.49 49.27 -7.83
N GLU A 151 31.02 48.32 -8.60
CA GLU A 151 32.39 48.34 -9.13
C GLU A 151 32.63 49.47 -10.15
N ILE A 152 31.62 49.81 -10.97
CA ILE A 152 31.72 50.89 -11.95
C ILE A 152 31.58 52.27 -11.30
N LEU A 153 30.68 52.41 -10.32
CA LEU A 153 30.39 53.69 -9.67
C LEU A 153 31.38 54.03 -8.56
N THR A 154 32.11 53.04 -8.03
CA THR A 154 33.29 53.31 -7.21
C THR A 154 34.48 53.58 -8.13
N PRO A 155 34.99 54.83 -8.24
CA PRO A 155 36.26 55.06 -8.90
C PRO A 155 37.33 54.29 -8.13
N LYS A 156 38.11 53.44 -8.83
CA LYS A 156 39.30 52.77 -8.28
C LYS A 156 40.17 53.77 -7.53
N GLN A 157 40.08 53.78 -6.20
CA GLN A 157 41.05 54.37 -5.29
C GLN A 157 41.46 53.30 -4.29
N PHE A 158 42.07 52.22 -4.76
CA PHE A 158 42.84 51.31 -3.91
C PHE A 158 43.87 50.53 -4.75
N ASP A 159 44.67 51.27 -5.50
CA ASP A 159 46.05 50.87 -5.82
C ASP A 159 46.92 52.07 -5.40
N ILE A 160 48.04 51.81 -4.70
CA ILE A 160 48.93 52.75 -3.97
C ILE A 160 48.61 52.86 -2.45
N PHE A 161 48.92 51.80 -1.68
CA PHE A 161 49.67 51.88 -0.41
C PHE A 161 49.98 50.45 0.07
N SER A 162 50.98 49.85 -0.57
CA SER A 162 51.68 48.65 -0.11
C SER A 162 53.04 48.58 -0.82
N SER A 163 53.94 49.50 -0.45
CA SER A 163 55.38 49.25 -0.36
C SER A 163 55.99 50.21 0.64
#